data_AF-A8MM41-F1
#
_entry.id   AF-A8MM41-F1
#
_cell.length_a   1.000
_cell.length_b   1.000
_cell.length_c   1.000
_cell.angle_alpha   90.00
_cell.angle_beta   90.00
_cell.angle_gamma   90.00
#
_symmetry.space_group_name_H-M   'P 1'
#
loop_
_entity.id
_entity.type
_entity.pdbx_description
1 polymer ?
#
loop_
_entity_poly.entity_id
_entity_poly.type
_entity_poly.pdbx_seq_one_letter_code
_entity_poly.pdbx_strand_id
1 'polypeptide(L)'
;MKNNLRMCSILAILCIFILGACTTHQDENDQLDSSVDMALEQAVSDAIISHNRDRFRGDDKQIFATEYHEILKTVVQDKSTEVYLLALYAQYQFEEGEAKLTGGGSNPCVITFASADGLYSVTDYWEPEDGENYESSLRSRFPEDILENGTDLSEPNAMEICNQRAIDYFEGRGNDLSEP
;
A
#
# COMPACT_ATOMS: atom_id res chain seq x y z
N MET A 1 -9.37 -67.28 0.25
CA MET A 1 -8.71 -68.35 1.03
C MET A 1 -7.21 -68.04 1.12
N LYS A 2 -6.75 -67.82 2.36
CA LYS A 2 -5.42 -68.06 2.96
C LYS A 2 -4.12 -67.85 2.15
N ASN A 3 -3.36 -66.89 2.68
CA ASN A 3 -1.91 -66.65 2.71
C ASN A 3 -0.98 -67.87 2.57
N ASN A 4 0.27 -67.60 2.12
CA ASN A 4 1.54 -68.16 2.63
C ASN A 4 2.69 -67.25 2.09
N LEU A 5 3.24 -66.31 2.84
CA LEU A 5 4.28 -66.45 3.89
C LEU A 5 5.52 -67.24 3.43
N ARG A 6 6.61 -66.51 3.12
CA ARG A 6 7.98 -66.97 3.35
C ARG A 6 8.75 -65.92 4.15
N MET A 7 9.32 -66.42 5.23
CA MET A 7 9.94 -65.81 6.38
C MET A 7 11.41 -66.28 6.40
N CYS A 8 12.32 -65.40 6.81
CA CYS A 8 13.66 -65.60 7.42
C CYS A 8 14.56 -64.43 7.01
N SER A 9 14.59 -63.31 7.75
CA SER A 9 15.35 -63.13 9.00
C SER A 9 16.87 -63.21 8.80
N ILE A 10 17.56 -62.09 8.96
CA ILE A 10 18.80 -61.93 9.76
C ILE A 10 19.01 -60.43 10.05
N LEU A 11 18.93 -60.12 11.35
CA LEU A 11 19.59 -59.07 12.16
C LEU A 11 19.62 -57.63 11.63
N ALA A 12 18.90 -56.66 12.20
CA ALA A 12 19.03 -56.09 13.56
C ALA A 12 20.41 -55.43 13.83
N ILE A 13 20.43 -54.10 13.77
CA ILE A 13 21.20 -53.11 14.55
C ILE A 13 20.67 -51.75 14.04
N LEU A 14 20.33 -50.73 14.81
CA LEU A 14 20.09 -50.53 16.24
C LEU A 14 19.62 -49.06 16.31
N CYS A 15 18.53 -48.81 17.01
CA CYS A 15 17.97 -47.48 17.26
C CYS A 15 18.97 -46.55 17.93
N ILE A 16 19.04 -45.27 17.51
CA ILE A 16 19.12 -44.10 18.40
C ILE A 16 18.27 -42.98 17.79
N PHE A 17 17.00 -42.86 18.22
CA PHE A 17 16.46 -41.83 19.14
C PHE A 17 16.42 -40.42 18.54
N ILE A 18 15.30 -40.04 17.90
CA ILE A 18 14.25 -39.13 18.42
C ILE A 18 14.82 -37.80 18.94
N LEU A 19 14.53 -36.70 18.24
CA LEU A 19 13.92 -35.46 18.78
C LEU A 19 13.77 -34.46 17.64
N GLY A 20 12.52 -34.29 17.19
CA GLY A 20 12.12 -33.34 16.16
C GLY A 20 10.61 -33.34 15.98
N ALA A 21 9.86 -33.51 17.08
CA ALA A 21 8.48 -33.03 17.10
C ALA A 21 8.56 -31.52 17.36
N CYS A 22 8.54 -30.74 16.29
CA CYS A 22 7.73 -29.53 16.23
C CYS A 22 7.14 -29.54 14.83
N THR A 23 5.86 -29.87 14.76
CA THR A 23 4.99 -29.55 13.64
C THR A 23 5.21 -28.08 13.25
N THR A 24 5.76 -27.81 12.06
CA THR A 24 5.46 -26.54 11.39
C THR A 24 4.07 -26.66 10.79
N HIS A 25 3.07 -26.46 11.66
CA HIS A 25 1.73 -26.06 11.27
C HIS A 25 1.65 -24.57 11.56
N GLN A 26 2.23 -23.78 10.68
CA GLN A 26 2.13 -22.33 10.58
C GLN A 26 2.66 -22.03 9.17
N ASP A 27 1.97 -21.15 8.44
CA ASP A 27 2.37 -20.49 7.17
C ASP A 27 1.26 -20.40 6.09
N GLU A 28 0.00 -20.71 6.41
CA GLU A 28 -1.13 -20.20 5.58
C GLU A 28 -1.63 -18.84 6.08
N ASN A 29 -1.54 -18.56 7.39
CA ASN A 29 -2.09 -17.34 7.98
C ASN A 29 -1.20 -16.11 7.76
N ASP A 30 0.12 -16.23 7.91
CA ASP A 30 1.06 -15.10 7.72
C ASP A 30 1.21 -14.69 6.23
N GLN A 31 1.10 -15.66 5.33
CA GLN A 31 1.09 -15.39 3.88
C GLN A 31 -0.22 -14.71 3.45
N LEU A 32 -1.35 -15.10 4.04
CA LEU A 32 -2.63 -14.45 3.80
C LEU A 32 -2.63 -13.01 4.35
N ASP A 33 -2.15 -12.81 5.57
CA ASP A 33 -2.06 -11.49 6.24
C ASP A 33 -1.21 -10.50 5.42
N SER A 34 0.01 -10.90 5.05
CA SER A 34 0.88 -10.08 4.19
C SER A 34 0.31 -9.81 2.80
N SER A 35 -0.41 -10.77 2.21
CA SER A 35 -1.09 -10.56 0.91
C SER A 35 -2.25 -9.57 1.01
N VAL A 36 -2.97 -9.57 2.12
CA VAL A 36 -4.06 -8.63 2.41
C VAL A 36 -3.49 -7.23 2.63
N ASP A 37 -2.41 -7.11 3.40
CA ASP A 37 -1.72 -5.83 3.61
C ASP A 37 -1.22 -5.23 2.29
N MET A 38 -0.56 -6.02 1.44
CA MET A 38 -0.14 -5.56 0.11
C MET A 38 -1.31 -5.14 -0.79
N ALA A 39 -2.45 -5.86 -0.73
CA ALA A 39 -3.64 -5.51 -1.49
C ALA A 39 -4.26 -4.19 -1.02
N LEU A 40 -4.28 -3.94 0.28
CA LEU A 40 -4.77 -2.69 0.85
C LEU A 40 -3.86 -1.51 0.49
N GLU A 41 -2.55 -1.66 0.67
CA GLU A 41 -1.53 -0.67 0.29
C GLU A 41 -1.67 -0.27 -1.19
N GLN A 42 -1.81 -1.26 -2.08
CA GLN A 42 -2.02 -0.98 -3.50
C GLN A 42 -3.35 -0.28 -3.75
N ALA A 43 -4.44 -0.70 -3.10
CA ALA A 43 -5.74 -0.06 -3.25
C ALA A 43 -5.75 1.40 -2.75
N VAL A 44 -5.01 1.69 -1.68
CA VAL A 44 -4.79 3.05 -1.17
C VAL A 44 -4.01 3.88 -2.18
N SER A 45 -2.89 3.36 -2.68
CA SER A 45 -2.08 4.03 -3.71
C SER A 45 -2.92 4.38 -4.94
N ASP A 46 -3.67 3.41 -5.47
CA ASP A 46 -4.54 3.59 -6.63
C ASP A 46 -5.64 4.63 -6.36
N ALA A 47 -6.22 4.62 -5.16
CA ALA A 47 -7.24 5.58 -4.76
C ALA A 47 -6.70 7.02 -4.71
N ILE A 48 -5.49 7.23 -4.14
CA ILE A 48 -4.84 8.54 -4.08
C ILE A 48 -4.57 9.08 -5.48
N ILE A 49 -3.97 8.26 -6.35
CA ILE A 49 -3.68 8.65 -7.73
C ILE A 49 -4.96 8.96 -8.50
N SER A 50 -5.99 8.12 -8.35
CA SER A 50 -7.26 8.30 -9.05
C SER A 50 -8.02 9.53 -8.58
N HIS A 51 -8.03 9.82 -7.28
CA HIS A 51 -8.72 10.98 -6.71
C HIS A 51 -8.13 12.30 -7.23
N ASN A 52 -6.80 12.35 -7.42
CA ASN A 52 -6.09 13.58 -7.74
C ASN A 52 -5.88 13.85 -9.24
N ARG A 53 -6.14 12.86 -10.11
CA ARG A 53 -5.83 12.89 -11.56
C ARG A 53 -6.26 14.17 -12.29
N ASP A 54 -7.43 14.71 -11.97
CA ASP A 54 -8.01 15.86 -12.69
C ASP A 54 -8.09 17.13 -11.83
N ARG A 55 -7.48 17.13 -10.62
CA ARG A 55 -7.57 18.25 -9.67
C ARG A 55 -6.67 19.41 -10.06
N PHE A 56 -5.56 19.16 -10.73
CA PHE A 56 -4.62 20.18 -11.18
C PHE A 56 -4.97 20.59 -12.62
N ARG A 57 -5.58 21.77 -12.76
CA ARG A 57 -6.09 22.29 -14.05
C ARG A 57 -5.12 23.29 -14.66
N GLY A 58 -4.99 23.24 -15.99
CA GLY A 58 -4.26 24.21 -16.79
C GLY A 58 -3.65 23.56 -18.03
N ASP A 59 -2.58 24.17 -18.52
CA ASP A 59 -1.74 23.62 -19.60
C ASP A 59 -0.90 22.43 -19.09
N ASP A 60 -0.92 22.22 -17.77
CA ASP A 60 -0.09 21.28 -17.07
C ASP A 60 -0.64 19.85 -17.07
N LYS A 61 -0.52 19.16 -18.20
CA LYS A 61 -0.95 17.76 -18.31
C LYS A 61 -0.15 16.86 -17.38
N GLN A 62 -0.83 16.04 -16.59
CA GLN A 62 -0.21 14.94 -15.86
C GLN A 62 0.38 13.92 -16.85
N ILE A 63 1.70 13.91 -17.02
CA ILE A 63 2.42 12.89 -17.80
C ILE A 63 2.82 11.71 -16.92
N PHE A 64 3.19 12.00 -15.68
CA PHE A 64 3.44 11.04 -14.63
C PHE A 64 2.83 11.55 -13.32
N ALA A 65 2.34 10.64 -12.49
CA ALA A 65 2.01 10.94 -11.11
C ALA A 65 2.47 9.80 -10.21
N THR A 66 2.81 10.16 -8.98
CA THR A 66 3.19 9.26 -7.90
C THR A 66 2.59 9.79 -6.61
N GLU A 67 2.60 8.93 -5.60
CA GLU A 67 2.18 9.28 -4.26
C GLU A 67 3.14 8.71 -3.21
N TYR A 68 3.08 9.24 -2.01
CA TYR A 68 3.63 8.61 -0.82
C TYR A 68 2.54 8.67 0.26
N HIS A 69 2.35 7.60 1.01
CA HIS A 69 1.34 7.58 2.06
C HIS A 69 1.81 6.86 3.32
N GLU A 70 1.17 7.22 4.42
CA GLU A 70 1.34 6.59 5.73
C GLU A 70 -0.05 6.21 6.25
N ILE A 71 -0.32 4.91 6.37
CA ILE A 71 -1.55 4.43 7.01
C ILE A 71 -1.41 4.64 8.52
N LEU A 72 -2.27 5.49 9.08
CA LEU A 72 -2.31 5.78 10.51
C LEU A 72 -3.20 4.78 11.25
N LYS A 73 -4.32 4.38 10.63
CA LYS A 73 -5.29 3.46 11.22
C LYS A 73 -6.18 2.83 10.17
N THR A 74 -6.45 1.54 10.34
CA THR A 74 -7.42 0.79 9.54
C THR A 74 -8.55 0.29 10.43
N VAL A 75 -9.79 0.58 10.05
CA VAL A 75 -11.00 0.12 10.76
C VAL A 75 -11.79 -0.78 9.82
N VAL A 76 -11.79 -2.08 10.12
CA VAL A 76 -12.51 -3.10 9.34
C VAL A 76 -13.90 -3.34 9.94
N GLN A 77 -14.91 -3.29 9.09
CA GLN A 77 -16.29 -3.66 9.35
C GLN A 77 -16.71 -4.72 8.30
N ASP A 78 -17.79 -5.47 8.54
CA ASP A 78 -18.20 -6.65 7.75
C ASP A 78 -17.93 -6.55 6.23
N LYS A 79 -18.33 -5.45 5.59
CA LYS A 79 -18.15 -5.21 4.14
C LYS A 79 -17.54 -3.85 3.81
N SER A 80 -16.89 -3.23 4.79
CA SER A 80 -16.37 -1.87 4.66
C SER A 80 -15.06 -1.75 5.41
N THR A 81 -14.06 -1.15 4.77
CA THR A 81 -12.78 -0.83 5.39
C THR A 81 -12.56 0.66 5.30
N GLU A 82 -12.39 1.32 6.44
CA GLU A 82 -12.06 2.74 6.51
C GLU A 82 -10.59 2.90 6.88
N VAL A 83 -9.84 3.63 6.07
CA VAL A 83 -8.41 3.86 6.22
C VAL A 83 -8.17 5.34 6.49
N TYR A 84 -7.57 5.63 7.63
CA TYR A 84 -7.12 6.96 8.02
C TYR A 84 -5.63 7.04 7.70
N LEU A 85 -5.24 8.03 6.91
CA LEU A 85 -3.90 8.10 6.35
C LEU A 85 -3.46 9.54 6.13
N LEU A 86 -2.16 9.69 5.94
CA LEU A 86 -1.55 10.88 5.35
C LEU A 86 -1.17 10.53 3.92
N ALA A 87 -1.57 11.37 2.96
CA ALA A 87 -1.29 11.15 1.55
C ALA A 87 -0.61 12.37 0.95
N LEU A 88 0.56 12.14 0.36
CA LEU A 88 1.23 13.06 -0.54
C LEU A 88 0.97 12.62 -1.98
N TYR A 89 0.36 13.49 -2.78
CA TYR A 89 0.27 13.34 -4.23
C TYR A 89 1.24 14.30 -4.93
N ALA A 90 1.87 13.84 -6.01
CA ALA A 90 2.69 14.67 -6.88
C ALA A 90 2.55 14.27 -8.35
N GLN A 91 2.44 15.27 -9.24
CA GLN A 91 2.39 15.08 -10.68
C GLN A 91 3.46 15.86 -11.43
N TYR A 92 3.94 15.26 -12.50
CA TYR A 92 5.12 15.70 -13.21
C TYR A 92 4.90 15.74 -14.71
N GLN A 93 5.63 16.67 -15.33
CA GLN A 93 5.88 16.74 -16.75
C GLN A 93 7.36 16.57 -17.04
N PHE A 94 7.69 16.45 -18.32
CA PHE A 94 9.07 16.47 -18.79
C PHE A 94 9.29 17.71 -19.64
N GLU A 95 10.13 18.62 -19.16
CA GLU A 95 10.43 19.89 -19.80
C GLU A 95 11.93 20.14 -19.74
N GLU A 96 12.53 20.64 -20.84
CA GLU A 96 13.95 21.03 -20.91
C GLU A 96 14.95 19.92 -20.52
N GLY A 97 14.54 18.65 -20.59
CA GLY A 97 15.38 17.49 -20.25
C GLY A 97 15.25 17.05 -18.79
N GLU A 98 14.31 17.61 -18.03
CA GLU A 98 14.18 17.40 -16.59
C GLU A 98 12.73 17.06 -16.20
N ALA A 99 12.58 16.28 -15.12
CA ALA A 99 11.29 16.04 -14.48
C ALA A 99 10.86 17.30 -13.73
N LYS A 100 9.73 17.90 -14.13
CA LYS A 100 9.20 19.12 -13.54
C LYS A 100 7.94 18.82 -12.74
N LEU A 101 7.91 19.21 -11.47
CA LEU A 101 6.72 19.15 -10.62
C LEU A 101 5.70 20.20 -11.09
N THR A 102 4.47 19.76 -11.36
CA THR A 102 3.41 20.62 -11.93
C THR A 102 2.13 20.64 -11.10
N GLY A 103 2.07 19.81 -10.06
CA GLY A 103 0.99 19.79 -9.11
C GLY A 103 1.32 18.80 -8.00
N GLY A 104 0.82 19.08 -6.81
CA GLY A 104 1.00 18.20 -5.67
C GLY A 104 0.41 18.79 -4.40
N GLY A 105 0.29 17.96 -3.39
CA GLY A 105 -0.24 18.34 -2.08
C GLY A 105 -0.15 17.17 -1.12
N SER A 106 0.05 17.48 0.16
CA SER A 106 0.05 16.51 1.24
C SER A 106 -1.10 16.84 2.17
N ASN A 107 -2.03 15.92 2.36
CA ASN A 107 -3.18 16.10 3.23
C ASN A 107 -3.47 14.83 4.03
N PRO A 108 -3.95 14.96 5.29
CA PRO A 108 -4.65 13.86 5.93
C PRO A 108 -5.95 13.58 5.16
N CYS A 109 -6.27 12.29 4.98
CA CYS A 109 -7.51 11.88 4.34
C CYS A 109 -8.08 10.62 4.97
N VAL A 110 -9.34 10.32 4.64
CA VAL A 110 -9.99 9.05 4.96
C VAL A 110 -10.50 8.42 3.69
N ILE A 111 -10.04 7.21 3.39
CA ILE A 111 -10.54 6.43 2.26
C ILE A 111 -11.44 5.33 2.80
N THR A 112 -12.67 5.29 2.31
CA THR A 112 -13.60 4.21 2.62
C THR A 112 -13.70 3.29 1.43
N PHE A 113 -13.47 2.00 1.66
CA PHE A 113 -13.62 0.95 0.67
C PHE A 113 -14.82 0.08 1.02
N ALA A 114 -15.61 -0.29 0.01
CA ALA A 114 -16.33 -1.56 0.06
C ALA A 114 -15.28 -2.67 -0.03
N SER A 115 -15.29 -3.59 0.93
CA SER A 115 -14.27 -4.64 1.05
C SER A 115 -14.91 -6.03 1.16
N ALA A 116 -14.41 -6.97 0.36
CA ALA A 116 -14.80 -8.38 0.40
C ALA A 116 -13.67 -9.24 -0.16
N ASP A 117 -13.31 -10.32 0.53
CA ASP A 117 -12.31 -11.31 0.07
C ASP A 117 -10.97 -10.69 -0.39
N GLY A 118 -10.48 -9.65 0.30
CA GLY A 118 -9.23 -8.96 -0.03
C GLY A 118 -9.31 -8.02 -1.24
N LEU A 119 -10.51 -7.81 -1.79
CA LEU A 119 -10.77 -6.83 -2.85
C LEU A 119 -11.32 -5.55 -2.23
N TYR A 120 -10.81 -4.42 -2.72
CA TYR A 120 -11.17 -3.09 -2.24
C TYR A 120 -11.73 -2.26 -3.39
N SER A 121 -12.84 -1.57 -3.16
CA SER A 121 -13.42 -0.62 -4.11
C SER A 121 -13.76 0.68 -3.39
N VAL A 122 -13.20 1.79 -3.82
CA VAL A 122 -13.40 3.10 -3.20
C VAL A 122 -14.89 3.47 -3.25
N THR A 123 -15.47 3.75 -2.09
CA THR A 123 -16.84 4.27 -1.94
C THR A 123 -16.85 5.73 -1.48
N ASP A 124 -15.80 6.18 -0.79
CA ASP A 124 -15.63 7.56 -0.38
C ASP A 124 -14.14 7.92 -0.26
N TYR A 125 -13.82 9.18 -0.54
CA TYR A 125 -12.50 9.78 -0.35
C TYR A 125 -12.72 11.15 0.27
N TRP A 126 -12.40 11.28 1.55
CA TRP A 126 -12.63 12.48 2.34
C TRP A 126 -11.32 13.20 2.67
N GLU A 127 -11.33 14.52 2.57
CA GLU A 127 -10.25 15.43 2.99
C GLU A 127 -10.85 16.53 3.89
N PRO A 128 -10.07 17.12 4.81
CA PRO A 128 -10.53 18.28 5.57
C PRO A 128 -10.78 19.48 4.65
N GLU A 129 -11.65 20.40 5.08
CA GLU A 129 -11.80 21.68 4.40
C GLU A 129 -10.51 22.52 4.50
N ASP A 130 -10.28 23.39 3.53
CA ASP A 130 -9.16 24.32 3.56
C ASP A 130 -9.42 25.54 4.46
N GLY A 131 -8.34 26.21 4.88
CA GLY A 131 -8.41 27.51 5.53
C GLY A 131 -8.93 27.47 6.96
N GLU A 132 -9.81 28.42 7.31
CA GLU A 132 -10.29 28.60 8.69
C GLU A 132 -11.07 27.38 9.24
N ASN A 133 -11.59 26.53 8.35
CA ASN A 133 -12.35 25.33 8.71
C ASN A 133 -11.52 24.05 8.79
N TYR A 134 -10.20 24.12 8.55
CA TYR A 134 -9.33 22.93 8.51
C TYR A 134 -9.37 22.15 9.83
N GLU A 135 -9.05 22.80 10.94
CA GLU A 135 -8.99 22.19 12.26
C GLU A 135 -10.34 21.60 12.71
N SER A 136 -11.44 22.30 12.44
CA SER A 136 -12.78 21.83 12.82
C SER A 136 -13.23 20.64 11.97
N SER A 137 -12.92 20.65 10.68
CA SER A 137 -13.20 19.53 9.76
C SER A 137 -12.42 18.28 10.18
N LEU A 138 -11.13 18.44 10.46
CA LEU A 138 -10.25 17.36 10.89
C LEU A 138 -10.79 16.70 12.17
N ARG A 139 -11.09 17.49 13.20
CA ARG A 139 -11.66 17.01 14.48
C ARG A 139 -13.04 16.37 14.36
N SER A 140 -13.79 16.68 13.30
CA SER A 140 -15.11 16.09 13.07
C SER A 140 -15.05 14.67 12.52
N ARG A 141 -13.93 14.30 11.86
CA ARG A 141 -13.79 13.03 11.15
C ARG A 141 -12.71 12.13 11.73
N PHE A 142 -11.58 12.69 12.16
CA PHE A 142 -10.45 11.93 12.67
C PHE A 142 -10.63 11.56 14.15
N PRO A 143 -10.40 10.29 14.54
CA PRO A 143 -10.27 9.88 15.92
C PRO A 143 -9.22 10.68 16.70
N GLU A 144 -9.50 11.01 17.97
CA GLU A 144 -8.61 11.82 18.82
C GLU A 144 -7.23 11.18 18.99
N ASP A 145 -7.14 9.84 19.05
CA ASP A 145 -5.86 9.12 19.16
C ASP A 145 -4.95 9.33 17.94
N ILE A 146 -5.51 9.59 16.77
CA ILE A 146 -4.72 9.96 15.59
C ILE A 146 -4.28 11.43 15.69
N LEU A 147 -5.19 12.32 16.09
CA LEU A 147 -4.91 13.75 16.17
C LEU A 147 -3.81 14.09 17.20
N GLU A 148 -3.76 13.36 18.31
CA GLU A 148 -2.72 13.51 19.34
C GLU A 148 -1.32 13.17 18.81
N ASN A 149 -1.22 12.27 17.83
CA ASN A 149 0.05 11.87 17.22
C ASN A 149 0.50 12.80 16.08
N GLY A 150 -0.36 13.75 15.67
CA GLY A 150 -0.12 14.68 14.58
C GLY A 150 -0.69 14.20 13.24
N THR A 151 -0.79 15.13 12.29
CA THR A 151 -1.30 14.87 10.93
C THR A 151 -0.32 15.29 9.84
N ASP A 152 0.96 15.31 10.20
CA ASP A 152 2.09 15.54 9.31
C ASP A 152 2.81 14.22 9.03
N LEU A 153 3.33 14.07 7.81
CA LEU A 153 4.08 12.87 7.43
C LEU A 153 5.29 12.67 8.35
N SER A 154 5.50 11.44 8.79
CA SER A 154 6.66 11.08 9.60
C SER A 154 7.93 10.98 8.75
N GLU A 155 7.82 10.69 7.45
CA GLU A 155 8.95 10.70 6.51
C GLU A 155 9.24 12.11 5.98
N PRO A 156 10.33 12.77 6.43
CA PRO A 156 10.64 14.14 6.01
C PRO A 156 11.01 14.25 4.52
N ASN A 157 11.39 13.15 3.87
CA ASN A 157 11.81 13.12 2.47
C ASN A 157 10.72 12.58 1.53
N ALA A 158 9.46 12.49 1.97
CA ALA A 158 8.36 11.94 1.16
C ALA A 158 8.27 12.59 -0.24
N MET A 159 8.44 13.92 -0.31
CA MET A 159 8.50 14.64 -1.59
C MET A 159 9.73 14.28 -2.43
N GLU A 160 10.89 14.05 -1.81
CA GLU A 160 12.09 13.64 -2.53
C GLU A 160 11.96 12.22 -3.08
N ILE A 161 11.30 11.32 -2.36
CA ILE A 161 10.93 9.99 -2.87
C ILE A 161 10.06 10.11 -4.13
N CYS A 162 9.03 10.97 -4.10
CA CYS A 162 8.19 11.24 -5.27
C CYS A 162 9.00 11.84 -6.43
N ASN A 163 9.89 12.80 -6.16
CA ASN A 163 10.76 13.40 -7.17
C ASN A 163 11.67 12.34 -7.82
N GLN A 164 12.26 11.44 -7.03
CA GLN A 164 13.13 10.40 -7.54
C GLN A 164 12.37 9.42 -8.44
N ARG A 165 11.15 9.01 -8.05
CA ARG A 165 10.29 8.15 -8.89
C ARG A 165 9.96 8.80 -10.24
N ALA A 166 9.77 10.12 -10.25
CA ALA A 166 9.56 10.86 -11.50
C ALA A 166 10.80 10.87 -12.37
N ILE A 167 11.99 11.10 -11.79
CA ILE A 167 13.28 11.02 -12.51
C ILE A 167 13.44 9.63 -13.13
N ASP A 168 13.30 8.57 -12.34
CA ASP A 168 13.46 7.19 -12.80
C ASP A 168 12.50 6.85 -13.96
N TYR A 169 11.24 7.32 -13.87
CA TYR A 169 10.24 7.15 -14.92
C TYR A 169 10.66 7.82 -16.25
N PHE A 170 11.14 9.07 -16.19
CA PHE A 170 11.50 9.82 -17.40
C PHE A 170 12.84 9.38 -18.00
N GLU A 171 13.82 9.02 -17.18
CA GLU A 171 15.09 8.46 -17.65
C GLU A 171 14.87 7.10 -18.32
N GLY A 172 14.06 6.23 -17.72
CA GLY A 172 13.69 4.93 -18.30
C GLY A 172 13.02 5.08 -19.67
N ARG A 173 12.17 6.10 -19.84
CA ARG A 173 11.47 6.39 -21.10
C ARG A 173 12.39 6.96 -22.19
N GLY A 174 13.41 7.74 -21.80
CA GLY A 174 14.43 8.25 -22.72
C GLY A 174 15.29 7.13 -23.32
N ASN A 175 15.54 6.07 -22.55
CA ASN A 175 16.31 4.91 -23.01
C ASN A 175 15.52 4.03 -24.00
N ASP A 176 14.21 3.85 -23.81
CA ASP A 176 13.33 3.05 -24.70
C ASP A 176 13.14 3.69 -26.09
N LEU A 177 13.27 5.03 -26.19
CA LEU A 177 13.23 5.75 -27.48
C LEU A 177 14.58 5.80 -28.20
N SER A 178 15.65 5.29 -27.58
CA SER A 178 17.01 5.32 -28.09
C SER A 178 17.50 3.99 -28.67
N GLU A 179 16.70 2.91 -28.58
CA GLU A 179 16.98 1.67 -29.28
C GLU A 179 16.40 1.69 -30.72
N PRO A 180 17.24 1.44 -31.76
CA PRO A 180 16.84 1.52 -33.16
C PRO A 180 16.04 0.31 -33.68
#